data_AF-A0A2D8ZXR0-F1
#
_entry.id   AF-A0A2D8ZXR0-F1
#
_cell.length_a   1.000
_cell.length_b   1.000
_cell.length_c   1.000
_cell.angle_alpha   90.00
_cell.angle_beta   90.00
_cell.angle_gamma   90.00
#
_symmetry.space_group_name_H-M   'P 1'
#
loop_
_entity.id
_entity.type
_entity.pdbx_description
1 polymer ?
#
loop_
_entity_poly.entity_id
_entity_poly.type
_entity_poly.pdbx_seq_one_letter_code
_entity_poly.pdbx_strand_id
1 'polypeptide(L)'
;MSEDPNKDYNTTRMAHFYEDARINNRGAIEFGIVGLRSLFLVNGGAMLAMLTFVGNVGVTSEAVLNYRLAFLCFGIGISSALIATFCSYFSQGVSGVTSIYDADGIYFAQINRKQASDEIRTEAGRERRVSNRFRYSALGFALISGLLFIVGMLVAVEAIISSNT
;
A
#
# COMPACT_ATOMS: atom_id res chain seq x y z
N MET A 1 -34.99 -11.73 -37.70
CA MET A 1 -34.36 -11.21 -36.47
C MET A 1 -32.95 -10.81 -36.86
N SER A 2 -32.72 -9.54 -37.21
CA SER A 2 -31.40 -9.06 -37.64
C SER A 2 -30.56 -8.74 -36.41
N GLU A 3 -29.42 -9.40 -36.24
CA GLU A 3 -28.43 -8.99 -35.24
C GLU A 3 -27.93 -7.59 -35.60
N ASP A 4 -27.96 -6.69 -34.61
CA ASP A 4 -27.48 -5.33 -34.75
C ASP A 4 -25.94 -5.34 -34.77
N PRO A 5 -25.28 -5.03 -35.91
CA PRO A 5 -23.82 -5.06 -36.02
C PRO A 5 -23.13 -4.03 -35.11
N ASN A 6 -23.86 -3.04 -34.60
CA ASN A 6 -23.33 -2.04 -33.65
C ASN A 6 -23.16 -2.61 -32.23
N LYS A 7 -23.80 -3.73 -31.91
CA LYS A 7 -23.71 -4.37 -30.60
C LYS A 7 -22.35 -5.01 -30.36
N ASP A 8 -21.76 -5.61 -31.40
CA ASP A 8 -20.47 -6.29 -31.30
C ASP A 8 -19.32 -5.30 -31.10
N TYR A 9 -19.30 -4.22 -31.90
CA TYR A 9 -18.29 -3.16 -31.82
C TYR A 9 -18.19 -2.51 -30.42
N ASN A 10 -19.34 -2.19 -29.81
CA ASN A 10 -19.37 -1.61 -28.47
C ASN A 10 -18.89 -2.61 -27.40
N THR A 11 -19.14 -3.89 -27.59
CA THR A 11 -18.71 -4.95 -26.68
C THR A 11 -17.19 -5.13 -26.73
N THR A 12 -16.60 -5.18 -27.92
CA THR A 12 -15.14 -5.26 -28.11
C THR A 12 -14.43 -4.04 -27.53
N ARG A 13 -14.95 -2.84 -27.77
CA ARG A 13 -14.36 -1.60 -27.23
C ARG A 13 -14.41 -1.56 -25.70
N MET A 14 -15.51 -2.00 -25.11
CA MET A 14 -15.61 -2.09 -23.64
C MET A 14 -14.63 -3.12 -23.08
N ALA A 15 -14.50 -4.29 -23.72
CA ALA A 15 -13.55 -5.32 -23.30
C ALA A 15 -12.11 -4.79 -23.25
N HIS A 16 -11.67 -4.07 -24.29
CA HIS A 16 -10.35 -3.42 -24.30
C HIS A 16 -10.20 -2.38 -23.18
N PHE A 17 -11.21 -1.54 -22.95
CA PHE A 17 -11.14 -0.55 -21.87
C PHE A 17 -11.01 -1.20 -20.47
N TYR A 18 -11.70 -2.32 -20.24
CA TYR A 18 -11.57 -3.07 -18.99
C TYR A 18 -10.20 -3.73 -18.84
N GLU A 19 -9.65 -4.24 -19.94
CA GLU A 19 -8.31 -4.84 -19.95
C GLU A 19 -7.24 -3.81 -19.63
N ASP A 20 -7.29 -2.64 -20.27
CA ASP A 20 -6.38 -1.52 -20.01
C ASP A 20 -6.49 -1.04 -18.55
N ALA A 21 -7.71 -0.86 -18.04
CA ALA A 21 -7.95 -0.48 -16.66
C ALA A 21 -7.41 -1.52 -15.66
N ARG A 22 -7.52 -2.81 -15.98
CA ARG A 22 -7.00 -3.91 -15.16
C ARG A 22 -5.47 -3.92 -15.16
N ILE A 23 -4.84 -3.76 -16.32
CA ILE A 23 -3.37 -3.71 -16.45
C ILE A 23 -2.81 -2.53 -15.67
N ASN A 24 -3.40 -1.34 -15.83
CA ASN A 24 -2.96 -0.13 -15.13
C ASN A 24 -3.11 -0.25 -13.60
N ASN A 25 -4.25 -0.79 -13.13
CA ASN A 25 -4.44 -1.00 -11.69
C ASN A 25 -3.45 -2.02 -11.12
N ARG A 26 -3.17 -3.11 -11.85
CA ARG A 26 -2.18 -4.10 -11.44
C ARG A 26 -0.79 -3.48 -11.33
N GLY A 27 -0.37 -2.70 -12.33
CA GLY A 27 0.91 -2.00 -12.32
C GLY A 27 1.07 -1.09 -11.11
N ALA A 28 0.04 -0.29 -10.78
CA ALA A 28 0.06 0.58 -9.60
C ALA A 28 0.19 -0.19 -8.28
N ILE A 29 -0.48 -1.33 -8.16
CA ILE A 29 -0.39 -2.20 -6.96
C ILE A 29 1.01 -2.80 -6.84
N GLU A 30 1.56 -3.36 -7.92
CA GLU A 30 2.91 -3.93 -7.94
C GLU A 30 3.95 -2.88 -7.57
N PHE A 31 3.84 -1.66 -8.11
CA PHE A 31 4.70 -0.53 -7.74
C PHE A 31 4.59 -0.17 -6.26
N GLY A 32 3.37 -0.13 -5.72
CA GLY A 32 3.14 0.13 -4.29
C GLY A 32 3.77 -0.93 -3.38
N ILE A 33 3.67 -2.21 -3.74
CA ILE A 33 4.29 -3.31 -2.99
C ILE A 33 5.81 -3.20 -3.02
N VAL A 34 6.40 -2.89 -4.18
CA VAL A 34 7.84 -2.66 -4.32
C VAL A 34 8.28 -1.50 -3.42
N GLY A 35 7.56 -0.38 -3.44
CA GLY A 35 7.85 0.78 -2.58
C GLY A 35 7.81 0.45 -1.09
N LEU A 36 6.80 -0.31 -0.63
CA LEU A 36 6.70 -0.76 0.76
C LEU A 36 7.85 -1.68 1.17
N ARG A 37 8.27 -2.60 0.29
CA ARG A 37 9.44 -3.47 0.52
C ARG A 37 10.72 -2.66 0.60
N SER A 38 10.89 -1.67 -0.27
CA SER A 38 12.04 -0.75 -0.21
C SER A 38 12.08 0.02 1.11
N LEU A 39 10.95 0.54 1.60
CA LEU A 39 10.89 1.21 2.90
C LEU A 39 11.29 0.27 4.05
N PHE A 40 10.81 -0.98 4.03
CA PHE A 40 11.19 -1.98 5.03
C PHE A 40 12.70 -2.26 5.01
N LEU A 41 13.27 -2.49 3.82
CA LEU A 41 14.70 -2.76 3.64
C LEU A 41 15.58 -1.57 4.07
N VAL A 42 15.18 -0.35 3.71
CA VAL A 42 15.94 0.86 4.02
C VAL A 42 15.94 1.14 5.52
N ASN A 43 14.79 1.04 6.20
CA ASN A 43 14.74 1.19 7.65
C ASN A 43 15.50 0.07 8.38
N GLY A 44 15.36 -1.20 7.94
CA GLY A 44 16.07 -2.34 8.51
C GLY A 44 17.59 -2.25 8.31
N GLY A 45 18.03 -1.86 7.12
CA GLY A 45 19.44 -1.64 6.80
C GLY A 45 20.04 -0.51 7.64
N ALA A 46 19.31 0.58 7.84
CA ALA A 46 19.75 1.68 8.69
C ALA A 46 19.91 1.26 10.17
N MET A 47 18.99 0.44 10.70
CA MET A 47 19.12 -0.12 12.05
C MET A 47 20.37 -1.01 12.18
N LEU A 48 20.62 -1.88 11.20
CA LEU A 48 21.79 -2.76 11.21
C LEU A 48 23.09 -1.95 11.13
N ALA A 49 23.17 -0.97 10.23
CA ALA A 49 24.32 -0.09 10.09
C ALA A 49 24.61 0.67 11.39
N MET A 50 23.57 1.17 12.05
CA MET A 50 23.69 1.85 13.34
C MET A 50 24.18 0.91 14.44
N LEU A 51 23.62 -0.29 14.56
CA LEU A 51 24.07 -1.31 15.52
C LEU A 51 25.54 -1.65 15.32
N THR A 52 25.97 -1.81 14.07
CA THR A 52 27.39 -2.04 13.73
C THR A 52 28.26 -0.85 14.15
N PHE A 53 27.83 0.38 13.91
CA PHE A 53 28.57 1.57 14.30
C PHE A 53 28.72 1.69 15.83
N VAL A 54 27.62 1.52 16.56
CA VAL A 54 27.58 1.52 18.03
C VAL A 54 28.52 0.46 18.61
N GLY A 55 28.58 -0.72 18.01
CA GLY A 55 29.45 -1.81 18.44
C GLY A 55 30.95 -1.54 18.21
N ASN A 56 31.30 -0.74 17.20
CA ASN A 56 32.69 -0.51 16.80
C ASN A 56 33.31 0.77 17.40
N VAL A 57 32.53 1.85 17.56
CA VAL A 57 33.08 3.18 17.88
C VAL A 57 33.12 3.46 19.38
N GLY A 58 32.31 2.75 20.17
CA GLY A 58 32.14 3.08 21.59
C GLY A 58 31.32 4.37 21.75
N VAL A 59 30.26 4.31 22.53
CA VAL A 59 29.28 5.41 22.59
C VAL A 59 29.51 6.23 23.85
N THR A 60 29.70 7.55 23.70
CA THR A 60 29.74 8.50 24.82
C THR A 60 28.35 8.61 25.47
N SER A 61 28.27 8.91 26.77
CA SER A 61 26.98 8.97 27.48
C SER A 61 25.99 9.95 26.85
N GLU A 62 26.48 11.03 26.25
CA GLU A 62 25.67 12.03 25.56
C GLU A 62 25.10 11.51 24.23
N ALA A 63 25.90 10.76 23.45
CA ALA A 63 25.45 10.19 22.19
C ALA A 63 24.45 9.02 22.36
N VAL A 64 24.46 8.33 23.51
CA VAL A 64 23.55 7.19 23.79
C VAL A 64 22.08 7.57 23.62
N LEU A 65 21.69 8.77 24.04
CA LEU A 65 20.30 9.22 23.92
C LEU A 65 19.87 9.33 22.44
N ASN A 66 20.72 9.94 21.61
CA ASN A 66 20.45 10.12 20.18
C ASN A 66 20.41 8.77 19.44
N TYR A 67 21.31 7.85 19.76
CA TYR A 67 21.25 6.48 19.21
C TYR A 67 19.94 5.76 19.58
N ARG A 68 19.48 5.88 20.83
CA ARG A 68 18.20 5.29 21.26
C ARG A 68 17.01 5.89 20.51
N LEU A 69 16.98 7.21 20.36
CA LEU A 69 15.93 7.90 19.63
C LEU A 69 15.89 7.47 18.15
N ALA A 70 17.05 7.43 17.49
CA ALA A 70 17.14 7.02 16.10
C ALA A 70 16.75 5.55 15.91
N PHE A 71 17.14 4.65 16.84
CA PHE A 71 16.72 3.26 16.85
C PHE A 71 15.20 3.12 16.99
N LEU A 72 14.58 3.90 17.88
CA LEU A 72 13.12 3.94 18.03
C LEU A 72 12.43 4.47 16.77
N CYS A 73 12.95 5.53 16.15
CA CYS A 73 12.42 6.06 14.89
C CYS A 73 12.43 5.00 13.79
N PHE A 74 13.54 4.30 13.59
CA PHE A 74 13.61 3.23 12.59
C PHE A 74 12.73 2.04 12.95
N GLY A 75 12.67 1.62 14.22
CA GLY A 75 11.82 0.52 14.67
C GLY A 75 10.33 0.80 14.45
N ILE A 76 9.87 2.00 14.80
CA ILE A 76 8.49 2.44 14.53
C ILE A 76 8.28 2.58 13.00
N GLY A 77 9.28 3.07 12.27
CA GLY A 77 9.27 3.14 10.80
C GLY A 77 9.05 1.78 10.14
N ILE A 78 9.77 0.73 10.58
CA ILE A 78 9.58 -0.65 10.13
C ILE A 78 8.18 -1.16 10.48
N SER A 79 7.75 -0.95 11.72
CA SER A 79 6.45 -1.41 12.20
C SER A 79 5.32 -0.78 11.38
N SER A 80 5.44 0.52 11.07
CA SER A 80 4.52 1.25 10.21
C SER A 80 4.50 0.71 8.78
N ALA A 81 5.67 0.46 8.17
CA ALA A 81 5.75 -0.16 6.83
C ALA A 81 5.13 -1.56 6.79
N LEU A 82 5.29 -2.34 7.87
CA LEU A 82 4.69 -3.66 8.01
C LEU A 82 3.17 -3.57 8.08
N ILE A 83 2.62 -2.67 8.91
CA ILE A 83 1.17 -2.42 8.99
C ILE A 83 0.63 -1.95 7.63
N ALA A 84 1.34 -1.06 6.94
CA ALA A 84 0.96 -0.63 5.59
C ALA A 84 0.88 -1.80 4.60
N THR A 85 1.83 -2.73 4.68
CA THR A 85 1.85 -3.95 3.87
C THR A 85 0.66 -4.87 4.20
N PHE A 86 0.36 -5.06 5.48
CA PHE A 86 -0.83 -5.82 5.90
C PHE A 86 -2.12 -5.19 5.39
N CYS A 87 -2.31 -3.88 5.58
CA CYS A 87 -3.50 -3.17 5.08
C CYS A 87 -3.63 -3.24 3.56
N SER A 88 -2.51 -3.13 2.83
CA SER A 88 -2.47 -3.30 1.37
C SER A 88 -2.92 -4.71 0.96
N TYR A 89 -2.43 -5.74 1.65
CA TYR A 89 -2.82 -7.13 1.39
C TYR A 89 -4.32 -7.37 1.63
N PHE A 90 -4.87 -6.87 2.75
CA PHE A 90 -6.30 -6.97 3.03
C PHE A 90 -7.15 -6.21 2.00
N SER A 91 -6.73 -5.02 1.58
CA SER A 91 -7.43 -4.27 0.54
C SER A 91 -7.49 -5.03 -0.79
N GLN A 92 -6.41 -5.72 -1.16
CA GLN A 92 -6.37 -6.54 -2.38
C GLN A 92 -7.31 -7.74 -2.27
N GLY A 93 -7.35 -8.43 -1.12
CA GLY A 93 -8.27 -9.54 -0.88
C GLY A 93 -9.74 -9.14 -1.05
N VAL A 94 -10.13 -8.00 -0.45
CA VAL A 94 -11.51 -7.48 -0.55
C VAL A 94 -11.84 -7.03 -1.97
N SER A 95 -10.88 -6.39 -2.67
CA SER A 95 -11.11 -5.89 -4.04
C SER A 95 -11.29 -7.00 -5.07
N GLY A 96 -10.66 -8.17 -4.86
CA GLY A 96 -10.89 -9.36 -5.69
C GLY A 96 -12.36 -9.79 -5.67
N VAL A 97 -12.98 -9.79 -4.49
CA VAL A 97 -14.40 -10.11 -4.33
C VAL A 97 -15.28 -9.05 -4.99
N THR A 98 -14.93 -7.76 -4.88
CA THR A 98 -15.69 -6.68 -5.53
C THR A 98 -15.69 -6.79 -7.07
N SER A 99 -14.59 -7.27 -7.66
CA SER A 99 -14.50 -7.46 -9.11
C SER A 99 -15.47 -8.51 -9.65
N ILE A 100 -15.80 -9.52 -8.84
CA ILE A 100 -16.80 -10.55 -9.18
C ILE A 100 -18.21 -9.94 -9.13
N TYR A 101 -18.52 -9.18 -8.08
CA TYR A 101 -19.82 -8.52 -7.95
C TYR A 101 -20.07 -7.47 -9.04
N ASP A 102 -19.05 -6.71 -9.45
CA ASP A 102 -19.18 -5.75 -10.54
C ASP A 102 -19.43 -6.47 -11.89
N ALA A 103 -18.79 -7.62 -12.14
CA ALA A 103 -19.02 -8.42 -13.33
C ALA A 103 -20.44 -9.02 -13.36
N ASP A 104 -20.89 -9.57 -12.24
CA ASP A 104 -22.25 -10.09 -12.08
C ASP A 104 -23.29 -8.97 -12.22
N GLY A 105 -23.05 -7.80 -11.64
CA GLY A 105 -23.93 -6.63 -11.76
C GLY A 105 -24.13 -6.18 -13.21
N ILE A 106 -23.07 -6.19 -14.03
CA ILE A 106 -23.16 -5.89 -15.47
C ILE A 106 -23.97 -6.96 -16.20
N TYR A 107 -23.76 -8.25 -15.88
CA TYR A 107 -24.51 -9.36 -16.48
C TYR A 107 -26.01 -9.29 -16.15
N PHE A 108 -26.38 -9.03 -14.89
CA PHE A 108 -27.79 -8.93 -14.48
C PHE A 108 -28.48 -7.67 -15.00
N ALA A 109 -27.75 -6.57 -15.18
CA ALA A 109 -28.27 -5.37 -15.82
C ALA A 109 -28.67 -5.63 -17.29
N GLN A 110 -27.95 -6.50 -18.00
CA GLN A 110 -28.30 -6.90 -19.38
C GLN A 110 -29.54 -7.79 -19.43
N ILE A 111 -29.83 -8.58 -18.40
CA ILE A 111 -30.99 -9.51 -18.35
C ILE A 111 -32.25 -8.84 -17.76
N ASN A 112 -32.26 -7.50 -17.62
CA ASN A 112 -33.40 -6.71 -17.13
C ASN A 112 -33.93 -7.12 -15.73
N ARG A 113 -33.14 -7.85 -14.94
CA ARG A 113 -33.49 -8.23 -13.56
C ARG A 113 -33.09 -7.11 -12.60
N LYS A 114 -33.88 -6.04 -12.59
CA LYS A 114 -33.62 -4.84 -11.77
C LYS A 114 -33.42 -5.14 -10.28
N GLN A 115 -34.24 -6.01 -9.70
CA GLN A 115 -34.16 -6.38 -8.26
C GLN A 115 -32.83 -7.04 -7.88
N ALA A 116 -32.34 -8.00 -8.68
CA ALA A 116 -31.05 -8.65 -8.42
C ALA A 116 -29.88 -7.67 -8.57
N SER A 117 -30.01 -6.68 -9.46
CA SER A 117 -28.95 -5.68 -9.69
C SER A 117 -28.81 -4.71 -8.50
N ASP A 118 -29.91 -4.35 -7.84
CA ASP A 118 -29.88 -3.36 -6.75
C ASP A 118 -29.26 -3.94 -5.46
N GLU A 119 -29.52 -5.22 -5.18
CA GLU A 119 -28.93 -5.94 -4.04
C GLU A 119 -27.40 -6.07 -4.21
N ILE A 120 -26.96 -6.56 -5.38
CA ILE A 120 -25.53 -6.71 -5.70
C ILE A 120 -24.80 -5.36 -5.66
N ARG A 121 -25.41 -4.27 -6.17
CA ARG A 121 -24.82 -2.93 -6.11
C ARG A 121 -24.66 -2.41 -4.69
N THR A 122 -25.58 -2.76 -3.80
CA THR A 122 -25.53 -2.34 -2.39
C THR A 122 -24.39 -3.03 -1.66
N GLU A 123 -24.21 -4.34 -1.89
CA GLU A 123 -23.10 -5.11 -1.34
C GLU A 123 -21.73 -4.67 -1.89
N ALA A 124 -21.61 -4.52 -3.21
CA ALA A 124 -20.40 -4.01 -3.86
C ALA A 124 -20.01 -2.62 -3.34
N GLY A 125 -21.00 -1.75 -3.11
CA GLY A 125 -20.78 -0.43 -2.53
C GLY A 125 -20.21 -0.46 -1.10
N ARG A 126 -20.64 -1.41 -0.27
CA ARG A 126 -20.13 -1.60 1.09
C ARG A 126 -18.70 -2.10 1.08
N GLU A 127 -18.40 -3.15 0.30
CA GLU A 127 -17.05 -3.72 0.17
C GLU A 127 -16.05 -2.69 -0.37
N ARG A 128 -16.47 -1.88 -1.35
CA ARG A 128 -15.64 -0.81 -1.91
C ARG A 128 -15.27 0.26 -0.88
N ARG A 129 -16.18 0.61 0.03
CA ARG A 129 -15.89 1.55 1.14
C ARG A 129 -14.88 0.98 2.11
N VAL A 130 -15.00 -0.31 2.44
CA VAL A 130 -14.06 -1.01 3.33
C VAL A 130 -12.67 -1.06 2.69
N SER A 131 -12.58 -1.48 1.42
CA SER A 131 -11.32 -1.51 0.67
C SER A 131 -10.66 -0.13 0.61
N ASN A 132 -11.42 0.92 0.31
CA ASN A 132 -10.88 2.29 0.28
C ASN A 132 -10.30 2.73 1.62
N ARG A 133 -10.94 2.39 2.76
CA ARG A 133 -10.39 2.69 4.09
C ARG A 133 -9.04 2.04 4.31
N PHE A 134 -8.90 0.76 3.96
CA PHE A 134 -7.62 0.05 4.07
C PHE A 134 -6.53 0.65 3.17
N ARG A 135 -6.88 1.10 1.96
CA ARG A 135 -5.93 1.79 1.05
C ARG A 135 -5.42 3.10 1.65
N TYR A 136 -6.32 3.93 2.17
CA TYR A 136 -5.93 5.20 2.79
C TYR A 136 -5.11 4.97 4.07
N SER A 137 -5.47 3.98 4.90
CA SER A 137 -4.67 3.61 6.05
C SER A 137 -3.27 3.13 5.65
N ALA A 138 -3.16 2.27 4.63
CA ALA A 138 -1.88 1.79 4.13
C ALA A 138 -0.99 2.93 3.64
N LEU A 139 -1.56 3.88 2.88
CA LEU A 139 -0.85 5.07 2.43
C LEU A 139 -0.39 5.94 3.61
N GLY A 140 -1.25 6.15 4.61
CA GLY A 140 -0.90 6.89 5.82
C GLY A 140 0.29 6.29 6.56
N PHE A 141 0.25 4.98 6.81
CA PHE A 141 1.37 4.26 7.45
C PHE A 141 2.64 4.25 6.61
N ALA A 142 2.54 4.17 5.28
CA ALA A 142 3.70 4.28 4.39
C ALA A 142 4.37 5.66 4.50
N LEU A 143 3.59 6.74 4.50
CA LEU A 143 4.10 8.10 4.66
C LEU A 143 4.73 8.31 6.04
N ILE A 144 4.10 7.81 7.11
CA ILE A 144 4.66 7.85 8.48
C ILE A 144 6.00 7.12 8.52
N SER A 145 6.10 5.94 7.89
CA SER A 145 7.36 5.18 7.81
C SER A 145 8.46 5.97 7.11
N GLY A 146 8.16 6.61 5.97
CA GLY A 146 9.10 7.45 5.25
C GLY A 146 9.56 8.68 6.06
N LEU A 147 8.64 9.34 6.77
CA LEU A 147 8.98 10.48 7.63
C LEU A 147 9.86 10.07 8.81
N LEU A 148 9.51 8.96 9.48
CA LEU A 148 10.31 8.42 10.58
C LEU A 148 11.70 7.99 10.13
N PHE A 149 11.85 7.48 8.92
CA PHE A 149 13.16 7.18 8.34
C PHE A 149 14.02 8.45 8.20
N ILE A 150 13.46 9.54 7.66
CA ILE A 150 14.19 10.81 7.50
C ILE A 150 14.59 11.37 8.88
N VAL A 151 13.64 11.41 9.83
CA VAL A 151 13.93 11.89 11.20
C VAL A 151 14.98 11.02 11.88
N GLY A 152 14.84 9.69 11.81
CA GLY A 152 15.80 8.74 12.38
C GLY A 152 17.20 8.90 11.77
N MET A 153 17.29 9.17 10.47
CA MET A 153 18.57 9.44 9.80
C MET A 153 19.23 10.72 10.32
N LEU A 154 18.47 11.81 10.47
CA LEU A 154 19.02 13.07 10.97
C LEU A 154 19.54 12.92 12.40
N VAL A 155 18.76 12.27 13.28
CA VAL A 155 19.16 12.00 14.67
C VAL A 155 20.37 11.06 14.72
N ALA A 156 20.44 10.06 13.84
CA ALA A 156 21.59 9.16 13.76
C ALA A 156 22.88 9.91 13.36
N VAL A 157 22.79 10.83 12.40
CA VAL A 157 23.93 11.66 11.99
C VAL A 157 24.40 12.56 13.13
N GLU A 158 23.46 13.18 13.86
CA GLU A 158 23.79 13.98 15.04
C GLU A 158 24.49 13.15 16.12
N ALA A 159 24.00 11.92 16.39
CA ALA A 159 24.63 11.00 17.32
C ALA A 159 26.08 10.67 16.94
N ILE A 160 26.36 10.49 15.65
CA ILE A 160 27.71 10.22 15.14
C ILE A 160 28.61 11.44 15.35
N ILE A 161 28.12 12.65 15.05
CA ILE A 161 28.90 13.88 15.23
C ILE A 161 29.25 14.08 16.71
N SER A 162 28.28 13.95 17.62
CA SER A 162 28.49 14.07 19.06
C SER A 162 29.40 12.99 19.65
N SER A 163 29.54 11.83 19.00
CA SER A 163 30.48 10.80 19.45
C SER A 163 31.94 11.07 19.08
N ASN A 164 32.19 11.96 18.12
CA ASN A 164 33.54 12.29 17.63
C ASN A 164 34.13 13.57 18.26
N THR A 165 33.32 14.34 18.98
CA THR A 165 33.72 15.55 19.73
C THR A 165 34.03 15.20 21.17
#